data_AF-A0A6N7HFQ9-F1
#
_entry.id   AF-A0A6N7HFQ9-F1
#
_cell.length_a   1.000
_cell.length_b   1.000
_cell.length_c   1.000
_cell.angle_alpha   90.00
_cell.angle_beta   90.00
_cell.angle_gamma   90.00
#
_symmetry.space_group_name_H-M   'P 1'
#
loop_
_entity.id
_entity.type
_entity.pdbx_description
1 polymer ?
#
loop_
_entity_poly.entity_id
_entity_poly.type
_entity_poly.pdbx_seq_one_letter_code
_entity_poly.pdbx_strand_id
1 'polypeptide(L)'
;MSDTYTEIRQFITAKYPDIELADDQDIFSLGFVNSLFAMELVMFIEKTFATRIPNEELKLDNFRSVNAMADLVSRLVGAADKAAAI
;
A
#
# COMPACT_ATOMS: atom_id res chain seq x y z
N MET A 1 -11.06 -3.70 8.17
CA MET A 1 -10.26 -4.58 7.28
C MET A 1 -10.70 -4.46 5.82
N SER A 2 -12.00 -4.45 5.52
CA SER A 2 -12.50 -4.23 4.14
C SER A 2 -12.19 -2.85 3.56
N ASP A 3 -12.01 -1.84 4.41
CA ASP A 3 -11.73 -0.46 3.96
C ASP A 3 -10.33 -0.34 3.35
N THR A 4 -9.30 -0.96 3.94
CA THR A 4 -7.92 -0.89 3.46
C THR A 4 -7.77 -1.38 2.02
N TYR A 5 -8.33 -2.56 1.72
CA TYR A 5 -8.30 -3.13 0.36
C TYR A 5 -9.00 -2.22 -0.64
N THR A 6 -10.15 -1.66 -0.25
CA THR A 6 -10.94 -0.79 -1.11
C THR A 6 -10.19 0.50 -1.44
N GLU A 7 -9.63 1.17 -0.42
CA GLU A 7 -8.84 2.40 -0.56
C GLU A 7 -7.62 2.19 -1.49
N ILE A 8 -6.87 1.11 -1.29
CA ILE A 8 -5.70 0.78 -2.11
C ILE A 8 -6.10 0.51 -3.56
N ARG A 9 -7.15 -0.31 -3.78
CA ARG A 9 -7.64 -0.58 -5.15
C ARG A 9 -8.08 0.70 -5.83
N GLN A 10 -8.89 1.53 -5.16
CA GLN A 10 -9.37 2.79 -5.72
C GLN A 10 -8.23 3.72 -6.11
N PHE A 11 -7.18 3.82 -5.29
CA PHE A 11 -6.01 4.63 -5.62
C PHE A 11 -5.33 4.16 -6.91
N ILE A 12 -5.15 2.85 -7.06
CA ILE A 12 -4.48 2.27 -8.23
C ILE A 12 -5.36 2.38 -9.47
N THR A 13 -6.65 2.02 -9.39
CA THR A 13 -7.56 2.09 -10.54
C THR A 13 -7.90 3.52 -10.94
N ALA A 14 -7.82 4.49 -10.02
CA ALA A 14 -7.94 5.92 -10.37
C ALA A 14 -6.79 6.40 -11.26
N LYS A 15 -5.58 5.84 -11.08
CA LYS A 15 -4.40 6.13 -11.91
C LYS A 15 -4.37 5.29 -13.20
N TYR A 16 -4.88 4.07 -13.12
CA TYR A 16 -4.88 3.10 -14.20
C TYR A 16 -6.28 2.47 -14.33
N PRO A 17 -7.25 3.15 -14.95
CA PRO A 17 -8.64 2.66 -15.03
C PRO A 17 -8.79 1.44 -15.96
N ASP A 18 -7.84 1.23 -16.85
CA ASP A 18 -7.89 0.18 -17.88
C ASP A 18 -7.34 -1.18 -17.38
N ILE A 19 -6.92 -1.28 -16.11
CA ILE A 19 -6.40 -2.53 -15.54
C ILE A 19 -7.45 -3.22 -14.68
N GLU A 20 -7.55 -4.52 -14.82
CA GLU A 20 -8.29 -5.37 -13.90
C GLU A 20 -7.31 -5.83 -12.80
N LEU A 21 -7.37 -5.14 -11.65
CA LEU A 21 -6.45 -5.38 -10.54
C LEU A 21 -7.00 -6.44 -9.58
N ALA A 22 -6.41 -7.63 -9.60
CA ALA A 22 -6.61 -8.64 -8.55
C ALA A 22 -5.75 -8.34 -7.31
N ASP A 23 -6.12 -8.91 -6.16
CA ASP A 23 -5.46 -8.57 -4.89
C ASP A 23 -4.03 -9.08 -4.76
N ASP A 24 -3.73 -10.19 -5.42
CA ASP A 24 -2.44 -10.84 -5.49
C ASP A 24 -1.63 -10.43 -6.72
N GLN A 25 -2.20 -9.59 -7.59
CA GLN A 25 -1.56 -9.16 -8.83
C GLN A 25 -0.33 -8.29 -8.54
N ASP A 26 0.81 -8.66 -9.12
CA ASP A 26 2.02 -7.83 -9.10
C ASP A 26 1.86 -6.65 -10.06
N ILE A 27 1.71 -5.44 -9.52
CA ILE A 27 1.52 -4.20 -10.28
C ILE A 27 2.81 -3.69 -10.94
N PHE A 28 3.97 -4.05 -10.42
CA PHE A 28 5.26 -3.67 -11.00
C PHE A 28 5.59 -4.52 -12.22
N SER A 29 5.22 -5.80 -12.18
CA SER A 29 5.38 -6.72 -13.32
C SER A 29 4.54 -6.33 -14.54
N LEU A 30 3.50 -5.52 -14.37
CA LEU A 30 2.65 -5.03 -15.46
C LEU A 30 3.27 -3.85 -16.23
N GLY A 31 4.42 -3.31 -15.79
CA GLY A 31 5.21 -2.33 -16.53
C GLY A 31 4.66 -0.90 -16.57
N PHE A 32 3.47 -0.64 -16.01
CA PHE A 32 2.90 0.71 -15.90
C PHE A 32 3.31 1.44 -14.61
N VAL A 33 3.78 0.71 -13.60
CA VAL A 33 4.26 1.27 -12.34
C VAL A 33 5.74 1.62 -12.43
N ASN A 34 6.09 2.84 -12.01
CA ASN A 34 7.47 3.35 -11.95
C ASN A 34 7.86 3.73 -10.51
N SER A 35 9.13 4.10 -10.31
CA SER A 35 9.65 4.50 -8.99
C SER A 35 8.94 5.72 -8.40
N LEU A 36 8.35 6.59 -9.23
CA LEU A 36 7.58 7.74 -8.76
C LEU A 36 6.24 7.29 -8.17
N PHE A 37 5.54 6.37 -8.86
CA PHE A 37 4.29 5.81 -8.36
C PHE A 37 4.49 5.06 -7.05
N ALA A 38 5.63 4.37 -6.88
CA ALA A 38 5.98 3.75 -5.60
C ALA A 38 6.04 4.78 -4.45
N MET A 39 6.65 5.95 -4.68
CA MET A 39 6.66 7.03 -3.69
C MET A 39 5.26 7.62 -3.44
N GLU A 40 4.42 7.68 -4.47
CA GLU A 40 3.02 8.10 -4.31
C GLU A 40 2.21 7.11 -3.48
N LEU A 41 2.42 5.79 -3.64
CA LEU A 41 1.82 4.75 -2.81
C LEU A 41 2.21 4.91 -1.34
N VAL A 42 3.50 5.16 -1.07
CA VAL A 42 3.99 5.43 0.29
C VAL A 42 3.25 6.62 0.89
N MET A 43 3.22 7.76 0.19
CA MET A 43 2.52 8.96 0.67
C MET A 43 1.02 8.74 0.84
N PHE A 44 0.39 7.98 -0.04
CA PHE A 44 -1.03 7.63 0.07
C PHE A 44 -1.29 6.82 1.32
N ILE A 45 -0.55 5.74 1.56
CA ILE A 45 -0.72 4.89 2.73
C ILE A 45 -0.51 5.68 4.02
N GLU A 46 0.57 6.47 4.12
CA GLU A 46 0.86 7.26 5.31
C GLU A 46 -0.26 8.27 5.62
N LYS A 47 -0.78 8.96 4.59
CA LYS A 47 -1.86 9.95 4.77
C LYS A 47 -3.21 9.32 5.06
N THR A 48 -3.60 8.28 4.32
CA THR A 48 -4.91 7.64 4.42
C THR A 48 -5.08 6.91 5.75
N PHE A 49 -4.03 6.24 6.22
CA PHE A 49 -4.08 5.46 7.47
C PHE A 49 -3.43 6.17 8.66
N ALA A 50 -3.11 7.47 8.52
CA ALA A 50 -2.46 8.29 9.54
C ALA A 50 -1.27 7.59 10.22
N THR A 51 -0.45 6.92 9.41
CA THR A 51 0.68 6.09 9.85
C THR A 51 1.98 6.55 9.20
N ARG A 52 3.11 6.00 9.63
CA ARG A 52 4.42 6.26 9.04
C ARG A 52 5.06 4.94 8.63
N ILE A 53 5.52 4.85 7.39
CA ILE A 53 6.23 3.68 6.90
C ILE A 53 7.72 3.85 7.25
N PRO A 54 8.29 2.98 8.10
CA PRO A 54 9.71 3.03 8.39
C PRO A 54 10.53 2.61 7.17
N ASN A 55 11.76 3.12 7.06
CA ASN A 55 12.65 2.84 5.92
C ASN A 55 12.89 1.34 5.68
N GLU A 56 12.80 0.51 6.71
CA GLU A 56 12.97 -0.95 6.65
C GLU A 56 11.81 -1.66 5.93
N GLU A 57 10.63 -1.04 5.92
CA GLU A 57 9.43 -1.51 5.23
C GLU A 57 9.30 -0.89 3.83
N LEU A 58 10.16 0.06 3.45
CA LEU A 58 10.27 0.61 2.08
C LEU A 58 10.93 -0.40 1.12
N LYS A 59 10.41 -1.62 1.09
CA LYS A 59 10.84 -2.71 0.22
C LYS A 59 9.79 -2.92 -0.84
N LEU A 60 10.23 -3.12 -2.08
CA LEU A 60 9.36 -3.34 -3.23
C LEU A 60 8.25 -4.34 -2.89
N ASP A 61 8.61 -5.49 -2.29
CA ASP A 61 7.70 -6.57 -1.93
C ASP A 61 6.47 -6.14 -1.12
N ASN A 62 6.56 -5.10 -0.29
CA ASN A 62 5.43 -4.57 0.48
C ASN A 62 4.44 -3.74 -0.36
N PHE A 63 4.82 -3.37 -1.59
CA PHE A 63 4.02 -2.53 -2.48
C PHE A 63 3.59 -3.27 -3.76
N ARG A 64 3.98 -4.53 -3.94
CA ARG A 64 3.77 -5.25 -5.21
C ARG A 64 2.33 -5.57 -5.51
N SER A 65 1.50 -5.76 -4.49
CA SER A 65 0.11 -6.15 -4.66
C SER A 65 -0.76 -5.52 -3.57
N VAL A 66 -2.08 -5.53 -3.77
CA VAL A 66 -3.04 -5.02 -2.79
C VAL A 66 -2.91 -5.79 -1.48
N ASN A 67 -2.75 -7.11 -1.54
CA ASN A 67 -2.52 -7.96 -0.38
C ASN A 67 -1.28 -7.51 0.41
N ALA A 68 -0.15 -7.32 -0.26
CA ALA A 68 1.09 -6.91 0.40
C ALA A 68 0.97 -5.55 1.10
N MET A 69 0.30 -4.59 0.44
CA MET A 69 0.05 -3.27 1.00
C MET A 69 -0.94 -3.32 2.16
N ALA A 70 -2.00 -4.12 2.05
CA ALA A 70 -2.96 -4.30 3.14
C ALA A 70 -2.30 -4.94 4.37
N ASP A 71 -1.44 -5.93 4.16
CA ASP A 71 -0.64 -6.55 5.22
C ASP A 71 0.33 -5.55 5.86
N LEU A 72 0.99 -4.72 5.05
CA LEU A 72 1.84 -3.64 5.55
C LEU A 72 1.03 -2.69 6.45
N VAL A 73 -0.11 -2.20 5.98
CA VAL A 73 -0.99 -1.30 6.76
C VAL A 73 -1.43 -1.98 8.04
N SER A 74 -1.84 -3.25 7.98
CA SER A 74 -2.24 -4.01 9.17
C SER A 74 -1.10 -4.12 10.19
N ARG A 75 0.14 -4.34 9.74
CA ARG A 75 1.31 -4.36 10.62
C ARG A 75 1.58 -2.99 11.23
N LEU A 76 1.48 -1.91 10.45
CA LEU A 76 1.78 -0.55 10.92
C LEU A 76 0.73 -0.03 11.89
N VAL A 77 -0.55 -0.20 11.60
CA VAL A 77 -1.65 0.21 12.48
C VAL A 77 -1.66 -0.64 13.76
N GLY A 78 -1.46 -1.96 13.64
CA GLY A 78 -1.33 -2.83 14.81
C GLY A 78 -0.07 -2.60 15.64
N ALA A 79 1.01 -2.08 15.04
CA ALA A 79 2.23 -1.68 15.75
C ALA A 79 2.10 -0.29 16.39
N ALA A 80 1.36 0.64 15.78
CA ALA A 80 1.10 1.97 16.34
C ALA A 80 0.37 1.90 17.69
N ASP A 81 -0.59 0.98 17.84
CA ASP A 81 -1.26 0.71 19.12
C ASP A 81 -0.30 0.20 20.19
N LYS A 82 0.75 -0.56 19.82
CA LYS A 82 1.78 -1.02 20.77
C LYS A 82 2.82 0.06 21.11
N ALA A 83 3.17 0.94 20.17
CA ALA A 83 4.15 1.99 20.39
C ALA A 83 3.62 3.15 21.26
N ALA A 84 2.31 3.42 21.21
CA ALA A 84 1.66 4.43 22.06
C ALA A 84 1.39 3.95 23.51
N ALA A 85 1.58 2.66 23.80
CA ALA A 85 1.31 2.04 25.10
C ALA A 85 2.57 1.91 25.99
N ILE A 86 3.66 2.62 25.68
CA ILE A 86 4.94 2.57 26.41
C ILE A 86 5.29 3.97 26.94
#